data_AF-A0A1Y0CU50-F1
#
_entry.id   AF-A0A1Y0CU50-F1
#
_cell.length_a   1.000
_cell.length_b   1.000
_cell.length_c   1.000
_cell.angle_alpha   90.00
_cell.angle_beta   90.00
_cell.angle_gamma   90.00
#
_symmetry.space_group_name_H-M   'P 1'
#
loop_
_entity.id
_entity.type
_entity.pdbx_description
1 polymer ?
#
loop_
_entity_poly.entity_id
_entity_poly.type
_entity_poly.pdbx_seq_one_letter_code
_entity_poly.pdbx_strand_id
1 'polypeptide(L)'
;MAEQENVQSSPHTTTHPNDLAHTRTQWAEDRTMLANERTFAGWMRTGMAAIALALGLKAVFKDTEHLLVAKAAAEMFVLVAILIFWSAVAKSRKAQHRMKCHDIAAQSHRRMRQLASVLTVAALFTGAILWLL
;
A
#
# COMPACT_ATOMS: atom_id res chain seq x y z
N MET A 1 6.91 -17.62 66.36
CA MET A 1 5.86 -17.15 65.44
C MET A 1 6.59 -16.49 64.29
N ALA A 2 6.52 -17.14 63.14
CA ALA A 2 7.34 -16.88 61.97
C ALA A 2 6.79 -15.68 61.19
N GLU A 3 7.63 -14.72 60.86
CA GLU A 3 7.43 -13.87 59.69
C GLU A 3 8.79 -13.26 59.31
N GLN A 4 9.67 -14.10 58.77
CA GLN A 4 10.75 -13.58 57.93
C GLN A 4 10.09 -13.11 56.64
N GLU A 5 9.81 -11.82 56.59
CA GLU A 5 9.47 -11.10 55.37
C GLU A 5 10.60 -11.34 54.37
N ASN A 6 10.36 -12.29 53.48
CA ASN A 6 11.13 -12.53 52.28
C ASN A 6 10.97 -11.28 51.41
N VAL A 7 11.82 -10.27 51.67
CA VAL A 7 12.01 -9.12 50.80
C VAL A 7 12.62 -9.66 49.52
N GLN A 8 11.72 -10.08 48.63
CA GLN A 8 11.95 -10.42 47.25
C GLN A 8 12.86 -9.34 46.65
N SER A 9 14.15 -9.64 46.57
CA SER A 9 15.14 -8.84 45.87
C SER A 9 14.76 -8.87 44.39
N SER A 10 13.90 -7.93 44.00
CA SER A 10 13.59 -7.65 42.60
C SER A 10 14.92 -7.23 41.96
N PRO A 11 15.36 -7.86 40.85
CA PRO A 11 16.54 -7.38 40.17
C PRO A 11 16.21 -5.99 39.65
N HIS A 12 16.74 -4.96 40.30
CA HIS A 12 16.84 -3.64 39.69
C HIS A 12 17.82 -3.80 38.54
N THR A 13 17.31 -4.22 37.38
CA THR A 13 18.01 -4.14 36.11
C THR A 13 18.42 -2.68 35.97
N THR A 14 19.71 -2.41 36.10
CA THR A 14 20.31 -1.11 35.88
C THR A 14 20.25 -0.80 34.39
N THR A 15 19.04 -0.52 33.88
CA THR A 15 18.82 -0.19 32.49
C THR A 15 19.52 1.13 32.21
N HIS A 16 20.60 1.08 31.45
CA HIS A 16 21.36 2.27 31.11
C HIS A 16 20.42 3.20 30.31
N PRO A 17 20.45 4.53 30.49
CA PRO A 17 19.58 5.45 29.75
C PRO A 17 19.60 5.25 28.23
N ASN A 18 20.73 4.78 27.70
CA ASN A 18 20.89 4.41 26.29
C ASN A 18 20.04 3.19 25.89
N ASP A 19 19.88 2.17 26.74
CA ASP A 19 19.07 0.99 26.43
C ASP A 19 17.58 1.33 26.29
N LEU A 20 17.09 2.24 27.14
CA LEU A 20 15.73 2.79 27.03
C LEU A 20 15.57 3.66 25.77
N ALA A 21 16.61 4.39 25.38
CA ALA A 21 16.59 5.17 24.15
C ALA A 21 16.55 4.27 22.90
N HIS A 22 17.37 3.21 22.85
CA HIS A 22 17.38 2.23 21.76
C HIS A 22 16.06 1.48 21.63
N THR A 23 15.49 1.03 22.75
CA THR A 23 14.19 0.32 22.76
C THR A 23 13.07 1.19 22.22
N ARG A 24 13.04 2.49 22.57
CA ARG A 24 12.05 3.44 22.04
C ARG A 24 12.19 3.65 20.53
N THR A 25 13.42 3.71 20.02
CA THR A 25 13.69 3.82 18.57
C THR A 25 13.21 2.57 17.82
N GLN A 26 13.52 1.38 18.33
CA GLN A 26 13.05 0.12 17.73
C GLN A 26 11.52 0.03 17.68
N TRP A 27 10.82 0.39 18.76
CA TRP A 27 9.36 0.41 18.75
C TRP A 27 8.78 1.47 17.81
N ALA A 28 9.47 2.59 17.60
CA ALA A 28 9.07 3.57 16.61
C ALA A 28 9.23 3.02 15.18
N GLU A 29 10.33 2.31 14.88
CA GLU A 29 10.58 1.65 13.61
C GLU A 29 9.51 0.59 13.30
N ASP A 30 9.21 -0.30 14.26
CA ASP A 30 8.19 -1.34 14.09
C ASP A 30 6.81 -0.77 13.74
N ARG A 31 6.41 0.34 14.38
CA ARG A 31 5.14 1.03 14.07
C ARG A 31 5.14 1.61 12.65
N THR A 32 6.26 2.16 12.19
CA THR A 32 6.36 2.67 10.81
C THR A 32 6.34 1.54 9.79
N MET A 33 6.94 0.39 10.11
CA MET A 33 6.90 -0.80 9.26
C MET A 33 5.48 -1.34 9.13
N LEU A 34 4.78 -1.53 10.26
CA LEU A 34 3.39 -2.00 10.27
C LEU A 34 2.44 -1.05 9.53
N ALA A 35 2.67 0.27 9.62
CA ALA A 35 1.92 1.25 8.85
C ALA A 35 2.18 1.13 7.32
N ASN A 36 3.43 0.85 6.94
CA ASN A 36 3.77 0.61 5.53
C ASN A 36 3.15 -0.69 5.00
N GLU A 37 3.14 -1.77 5.79
CA GLU A 37 2.48 -3.03 5.44
C GLU A 37 0.98 -2.85 5.22
N ARG A 38 0.29 -2.14 6.12
CA ARG A 38 -1.13 -1.79 5.94
C ARG A 38 -1.37 -0.98 4.67
N THR A 39 -0.48 -0.03 4.39
CA THR A 39 -0.56 0.75 3.14
C THR A 39 -0.43 -0.18 1.94
N PHE A 40 0.60 -1.04 1.92
CA PHE A 40 0.82 -2.02 0.86
C PHE A 40 -0.38 -2.95 0.66
N ALA A 41 -0.96 -3.48 1.73
CA ALA A 41 -2.18 -4.29 1.67
C ALA A 41 -3.37 -3.51 1.07
N GLY A 42 -3.49 -2.22 1.39
CA GLY A 42 -4.47 -1.33 0.76
C GLY A 42 -4.26 -1.19 -0.75
N TRP A 43 -3.02 -1.00 -1.18
CA TRP A 43 -2.66 -0.97 -2.61
C TRP A 43 -3.01 -2.28 -3.32
N MET A 44 -2.68 -3.42 -2.72
CA MET A 44 -3.02 -4.73 -3.27
C MET A 44 -4.53 -4.90 -3.47
N ARG A 45 -5.34 -4.47 -2.49
CA ARG A 45 -6.81 -4.49 -2.60
C ARG A 45 -7.31 -3.66 -3.78
N THR A 46 -6.81 -2.44 -3.95
CA THR A 46 -7.22 -1.58 -5.07
C THR A 46 -6.83 -2.15 -6.43
N GLY A 47 -5.66 -2.80 -6.53
CA GLY A 47 -5.21 -3.43 -7.77
C GLY A 47 -6.05 -4.66 -8.13
N MET A 48 -6.39 -5.50 -7.14
CA MET A 48 -7.30 -6.63 -7.34
C MET A 48 -8.70 -6.17 -7.76
N ALA A 49 -9.23 -5.08 -7.19
CA ALA A 49 -10.52 -4.52 -7.59
C ALA A 49 -10.50 -4.05 -9.06
N ALA A 50 -9.42 -3.42 -9.51
CA ALA A 50 -9.25 -3.02 -10.91
C ALA A 50 -9.22 -4.24 -11.86
N ILE A 51 -8.56 -5.34 -11.46
CA ILE A 51 -8.57 -6.59 -12.24
C ILE A 51 -9.97 -7.19 -12.30
N ALA A 52 -10.67 -7.27 -11.17
CA ALA A 52 -12.03 -7.78 -11.13
C ALA A 52 -12.97 -6.97 -12.04
N LEU A 53 -12.80 -5.64 -12.05
CA LEU A 53 -13.54 -4.75 -12.93
C LEU A 53 -13.21 -4.99 -14.42
N ALA A 54 -11.93 -5.18 -14.77
CA ALA A 54 -11.53 -5.51 -16.14
C ALA A 54 -12.19 -6.82 -16.64
N LEU A 55 -12.22 -7.85 -15.77
CA LEU A 55 -12.88 -9.12 -16.07
C LEU A 55 -14.40 -8.96 -16.18
N GLY A 56 -15.00 -8.17 -15.29
CA GLY A 56 -16.44 -7.86 -15.31
C GLY A 56 -16.85 -7.14 -16.59
N LEU A 57 -16.11 -6.11 -17.01
CA LEU A 57 -16.36 -5.43 -18.29
C LEU A 57 -16.26 -6.40 -19.47
N LYS A 58 -15.18 -7.20 -19.54
CA LYS A 58 -15.02 -8.19 -20.61
C LYS A 58 -16.19 -9.18 -20.66
N ALA A 59 -16.74 -9.58 -19.50
CA ALA A 59 -17.89 -10.46 -19.43
C ALA A 59 -19.18 -9.77 -19.90
N VAL A 60 -19.42 -8.53 -19.47
CA VAL A 60 -20.62 -7.74 -19.86
C VAL A 60 -20.70 -7.52 -21.37
N PHE A 61 -19.58 -7.25 -22.01
CA PHE A 61 -19.56 -6.93 -23.45
C PHE A 61 -19.38 -8.16 -24.37
N LYS A 62 -19.32 -9.39 -23.83
CA LYS A 62 -19.05 -10.60 -24.60
C LYS A 62 -20.06 -10.83 -25.74
N ASP A 63 -21.31 -10.40 -25.56
CA ASP A 63 -22.41 -10.64 -26.50
C ASP A 63 -22.72 -9.42 -27.40
N THR A 64 -21.87 -8.38 -27.36
CA THR A 64 -22.04 -7.16 -28.18
C THR A 64 -21.27 -7.25 -29.49
N GLU A 65 -21.81 -6.70 -30.58
CA GLU A 65 -21.15 -6.68 -31.90
C GLU A 65 -19.82 -5.90 -31.90
N HIS A 66 -19.60 -5.03 -30.91
CA HIS A 66 -18.42 -4.16 -30.81
C HIS A 66 -17.33 -4.70 -29.86
N LEU A 67 -16.84 -5.92 -30.11
CA LEU A 67 -15.77 -6.58 -29.34
C LEU A 67 -14.48 -5.75 -29.17
N LEU A 68 -14.17 -4.86 -30.13
CA LEU A 68 -12.98 -4.01 -30.07
C LEU A 68 -13.04 -3.00 -28.92
N VAL A 69 -14.23 -2.44 -28.69
CA VAL A 69 -14.47 -1.42 -27.66
C VAL A 69 -14.41 -2.04 -26.26
N ALA A 70 -15.00 -3.23 -26.12
CA ALA A 70 -14.91 -4.06 -24.93
C ALA A 70 -13.47 -4.38 -24.52
N LYS A 71 -12.66 -4.77 -25.52
CA LYS A 71 -11.26 -5.13 -25.32
C LYS A 71 -10.44 -3.92 -24.86
N ALA A 72 -10.64 -2.75 -25.50
CA ALA A 72 -9.95 -1.51 -25.13
C ALA A 72 -10.26 -1.08 -23.68
N ALA A 73 -11.52 -1.17 -23.26
CA ALA A 73 -11.91 -0.82 -21.90
C ALA A 73 -11.33 -1.78 -20.85
N ALA A 74 -11.37 -3.10 -21.11
CA ALA A 74 -10.78 -4.09 -20.22
C ALA A 74 -9.24 -3.94 -20.11
N GLU A 75 -8.54 -3.75 -21.23
CA GLU A 75 -7.08 -3.55 -21.25
C GLU A 75 -6.66 -2.31 -20.45
N MET A 76 -7.46 -1.24 -20.48
CA MET A 76 -7.20 -0.03 -19.73
C MET A 76 -7.22 -0.26 -18.21
N PHE A 77 -8.18 -1.04 -17.70
CA PHE A 77 -8.22 -1.40 -16.28
C PHE A 77 -7.08 -2.35 -15.87
N VAL A 78 -6.60 -3.20 -16.78
CA VAL A 78 -5.39 -4.01 -16.54
C VAL A 78 -4.15 -3.11 -16.41
N LEU A 79 -3.99 -2.12 -17.28
CA LEU A 79 -2.89 -1.14 -17.19
C LEU A 79 -2.94 -0.37 -15.87
N VAL A 80 -4.13 0.06 -15.45
CA VAL A 80 -4.34 0.70 -14.14
C VAL A 80 -3.88 -0.22 -12.99
N ALA A 81 -4.27 -1.50 -13.01
CA ALA A 81 -3.86 -2.46 -11.98
C ALA A 81 -2.33 -2.62 -11.91
N ILE A 82 -1.66 -2.70 -13.07
CA ILE A 82 -0.19 -2.76 -13.15
C ILE A 82 0.44 -1.52 -12.50
N LEU A 83 -0.08 -0.32 -12.80
CA LEU A 83 0.44 0.92 -12.22
C LEU A 83 0.21 1.00 -10.69
N ILE A 84 -0.91 0.48 -10.20
CA ILE A 84 -1.20 0.36 -8.76
C ILE A 84 -0.16 -0.55 -8.09
N PHE A 85 0.09 -1.74 -8.65
CA PHE A 85 1.10 -2.66 -8.11
C PHE A 85 2.51 -2.09 -8.14
N TRP A 86 2.89 -1.42 -9.23
CA TRP A 86 4.19 -0.75 -9.31
C TRP A 86 4.33 0.35 -8.26
N SER A 87 3.27 1.11 -8.02
CA SER A 87 3.22 2.14 -6.98
C SER A 87 3.36 1.55 -5.58
N ALA A 88 2.73 0.40 -5.32
CA ALA A 88 2.86 -0.34 -4.06
C ALA A 88 4.30 -0.75 -3.80
N VAL A 89 4.96 -1.36 -4.79
CA VAL A 89 6.36 -1.80 -4.70
C VAL A 89 7.30 -0.61 -4.53
N ALA A 90 7.13 0.46 -5.33
CA ALA A 90 7.96 1.65 -5.23
C ALA A 90 7.86 2.32 -3.86
N LYS A 91 6.66 2.34 -3.25
CA LYS A 91 6.43 2.93 -1.93
C LYS A 91 7.03 2.06 -0.82
N SER A 92 6.82 0.74 -0.87
CA SER A 92 7.42 -0.19 0.10
C SER A 92 8.95 -0.21 0.05
N ARG A 93 9.54 -0.22 -1.16
CA ARG A 93 11.00 -0.17 -1.33
C ARG A 93 11.58 1.14 -0.79
N LYS A 94 10.91 2.28 -1.03
CA LYS A 94 11.36 3.56 -0.50
C LYS A 94 11.22 3.64 1.02
N ALA A 95 10.16 3.08 1.60
CA ALA A 95 9.99 3.01 3.05
C ALA A 95 11.11 2.19 3.72
N GLN A 96 11.44 1.02 3.15
CA GLN A 96 12.53 0.15 3.63
C GLN A 96 13.92 0.80 3.47
N HIS A 97 14.17 1.49 2.37
CA HIS A 97 15.44 2.17 2.13
C HIS A 97 15.69 3.34 3.10
N ARG A 98 14.65 4.10 3.47
CA ARG A 98 14.73 5.22 4.42
C ARG A 98 15.06 4.80 5.86
N MET A 99 14.81 3.55 6.22
CA MET A 99 15.19 3.03 7.54
C MET A 99 16.65 2.55 7.55
N LYS A 100 17.16 2.07 6.41
CA LYS A 100 18.56 1.63 6.28
C LYS A 100 19.56 2.79 6.10
N CYS A 101 19.16 3.84 5.40
CA CYS A 101 19.93 5.08 5.32
C CYS A 101 19.13 6.14 6.06
N HIS A 102 19.65 6.66 7.18
CA HIS A 102 19.07 7.72 8.03
C HIS A 102 18.93 9.09 7.31
N ASP A 103 18.60 9.09 6.02
CA ASP A 103 18.65 10.24 5.14
C ASP A 103 17.22 10.64 4.69
N ILE A 104 16.85 11.88 4.99
CA ILE A 104 15.49 12.41 4.80
C ILE A 104 15.43 13.18 3.48
N ALA A 105 15.19 12.46 2.38
CA ALA A 105 14.80 13.06 1.10
C ALA A 105 13.27 12.97 0.89
N ALA A 106 12.61 14.14 0.89
CA ALA A 106 11.17 14.32 0.70
C ALA A 106 10.64 13.51 -0.52
N GLN A 107 9.56 12.74 -0.33
CA GLN A 107 8.96 12.01 -1.43
C GLN A 107 8.25 12.96 -2.39
N SER A 108 8.69 12.97 -3.66
CA SER A 108 7.97 13.63 -4.74
C SER A 108 6.55 13.04 -4.88
N HIS A 109 5.54 13.90 -4.70
CA HIS A 109 4.11 13.61 -4.81
C HIS A 109 3.66 13.26 -6.25
N ARG A 110 4.58 13.33 -7.22
CA ARG A 110 4.31 13.20 -8.65
C ARG A 110 3.72 11.83 -9.03
N ARG A 111 4.17 10.73 -8.41
CA ARG A 111 3.68 9.36 -8.69
C ARG A 111 2.23 9.14 -8.27
N MET A 112 1.85 9.65 -7.10
CA MET A 112 0.46 9.56 -6.61
C MET A 112 -0.48 10.30 -7.56
N ARG A 113 -0.05 11.47 -8.03
CA ARG A 113 -0.81 12.30 -8.95
C ARG A 113 -0.99 11.65 -10.33
N GLN A 114 0.06 10.99 -10.85
CA GLN A 114 0.01 10.24 -12.11
C GLN A 114 -1.03 9.11 -12.06
N LEU A 115 -1.05 8.35 -10.96
CA LEU A 115 -1.97 7.24 -10.84
C LEU A 115 -3.44 7.68 -10.77
N ALA A 116 -3.72 8.73 -9.98
CA ALA A 116 -5.05 9.32 -9.91
C ALA A 116 -5.51 9.82 -11.30
N SER A 117 -4.63 10.51 -12.05
CA SER A 117 -4.98 10.98 -13.39
C SER A 117 -5.28 9.84 -14.37
N VAL A 118 -4.52 8.74 -14.35
CA VAL A 118 -4.77 7.60 -15.24
C VAL A 118 -6.10 6.91 -14.92
N LEU A 119 -6.41 6.74 -13.62
CA LEU A 119 -7.69 6.19 -13.17
C LEU A 119 -8.88 7.05 -13.61
N THR A 120 -8.79 8.37 -13.48
CA THR A 120 -9.86 9.28 -13.91
C THR A 120 -10.07 9.23 -15.41
N VAL A 121 -8.99 9.25 -16.20
CA VAL A 121 -9.08 9.12 -17.66
C VAL A 121 -9.71 7.79 -18.05
N ALA A 122 -9.34 6.71 -17.35
CA ALA A 122 -9.89 5.39 -17.63
C ALA A 122 -11.38 5.26 -17.35
N ALA A 123 -11.83 5.84 -16.24
CA ALA A 123 -13.24 5.89 -15.89
C ALA A 123 -14.06 6.72 -16.90
N LEU A 124 -13.57 7.90 -17.29
CA LEU A 124 -14.24 8.76 -18.27
C LEU A 124 -14.33 8.10 -19.65
N PHE A 125 -13.25 7.46 -20.10
CA PHE A 125 -13.22 6.74 -21.37
C PHE A 125 -14.22 5.59 -21.40
N THR A 126 -14.29 4.82 -20.31
CA THR A 126 -15.28 3.74 -20.14
C THR A 126 -16.71 4.26 -20.12
N GLY A 127 -16.97 5.38 -19.41
CA GLY A 127 -18.29 6.01 -19.37
C GLY A 127 -18.73 6.56 -20.73
N ALA A 128 -17.81 7.17 -21.49
CA ALA A 128 -18.09 7.65 -22.84
C ALA A 128 -18.40 6.49 -23.80
N ILE A 129 -17.66 5.38 -23.69
CA ILE A 129 -17.93 4.14 -24.43
C ILE A 129 -19.35 3.63 -24.14
N LEU A 130 -19.71 3.53 -22.86
CA LEU A 130 -21.03 3.04 -22.44
C LEU A 130 -22.17 3.95 -22.91
N TRP A 131 -21.91 5.25 -23.08
CA TRP A 131 -22.90 6.20 -23.60
C TRP A 131 -23.08 6.11 -25.12
N LEU A 132 -22.04 5.72 -25.85
CA LEU A 132 -22.06 5.58 -27.30
C LEU A 132 -22.67 4.25 -27.77
N LEU A 133 -22.84 3.28 -26.87
CA LEU A 133 -23.50 2.00 -27.11
C LEU A 133 -25.01 2.11 -26.88
#